data_AF-A0A669QXV6-F1
#
_entry.id   AF-A0A669QXV6-F1
#
_cell.length_a   1.000
_cell.length_b   1.000
_cell.length_c   1.000
_cell.angle_alpha   90.00
_cell.angle_beta   90.00
_cell.angle_gamma   90.00
#
_symmetry.space_group_name_H-M   'P 1'
#
loop_
_entity.id
_entity.type
_entity.pdbx_description
1 polymer ?
#
loop_
_entity_poly.entity_id
_entity_poly.type
_entity_poly.pdbx_seq_one_letter_code
_entity_poly.pdbx_strand_id
1 'polypeptide(L)'
;FAVLFKHNSFSLQSFQLSARGQWSMWPAFAAGQTVLRNHKPCSLMSILLCLHSNEQALLTIPKPRHLEQLESYLRKELQTLDLTKGSSQELKLQPYREIFEFFIDNFKTYKPLLSAIKNEYEATLAHQKETIRALEPLKAMVTTVSEECTQQILALQEKEKVEISTLKQEKHHLLKFIDNMKEEKSSLQTQVNKLSVAEEYTRYLQEYGARKLLLAKLNEMHNEQLNVKQHQVQGDKGEDVVKLTLALKMARQDLTKAQVKLNAMTAEYGDVVPRRDFESLEKKYSDLLQETLRKDFEQLHEEYETLLEIHRETAEERDSFHTQLQEAERSHTPRPNWAKCSGATCTQHSFRWGCLAEGKSSNQLVDVLLEEIGTGVLKEMNVFHGWGKGDKVPVYLRYEGDIKNKKPTKKDVVNILKDIWREKIALDQQQSSLPEFFLSYLQKKYGDASAVEWSYNLYEYMRLCPSNHIMSSFYEILTGKVGIVVNSHPASHGVARQFINH
;
A
#
# COMPACT_ATOMS: atom_id res chain seq x y z
N PHE A 1 -1.09 -54.46 -3.95
CA PHE A 1 -0.51 -54.15 -2.63
C PHE A 1 -1.55 -53.38 -1.85
N ALA A 2 -2.02 -54.01 -0.77
CA ALA A 2 -3.18 -53.64 0.02
C ALA A 2 -2.82 -52.68 1.17
N VAL A 3 -3.87 -52.20 1.87
CA VAL A 3 -3.89 -51.74 3.28
C VAL A 3 -3.42 -50.26 3.44
N LEU A 4 -4.19 -49.26 3.91
CA LEU A 4 -5.34 -49.16 4.82
C LEU A 4 -6.21 -47.93 4.51
N PHE A 5 -7.51 -48.17 4.37
CA PHE A 5 -8.55 -47.21 4.73
C PHE A 5 -8.65 -47.18 6.26
N LYS A 6 -8.52 -45.99 6.89
CA LYS A 6 -9.10 -45.74 8.20
C LYS A 6 -9.57 -44.30 8.29
N HIS A 7 -10.86 -44.20 8.59
CA HIS A 7 -11.66 -43.01 8.80
C HIS A 7 -10.98 -41.98 9.71
N ASN A 8 -10.94 -40.74 9.26
CA ASN A 8 -11.24 -39.61 10.12
C ASN A 8 -12.32 -38.77 9.42
N SER A 9 -13.52 -38.86 10.00
CA SER A 9 -14.67 -38.01 9.78
C SER A 9 -14.30 -36.55 10.04
N PHE A 10 -14.14 -35.78 8.97
CA PHE A 10 -14.17 -34.32 9.05
C PHE A 10 -15.52 -33.82 8.52
N SER A 11 -16.20 -33.12 9.42
CA SER A 11 -17.45 -32.39 9.23
C SER A 11 -17.49 -31.68 7.87
N LEU A 12 -18.45 -32.03 7.03
CA LEU A 12 -18.98 -31.16 5.97
C LEU A 12 -19.72 -30.02 6.66
N GLN A 13 -18.95 -29.04 7.13
CA GLN A 13 -19.49 -27.81 7.65
C GLN A 13 -19.74 -26.88 6.46
N SER A 14 -21.02 -26.71 6.14
CA SER A 14 -21.54 -25.60 5.36
C SER A 14 -20.83 -24.31 5.76
N PHE A 15 -20.05 -23.72 4.86
CA PHE A 15 -19.64 -22.33 5.00
C PHE A 15 -20.88 -21.47 4.82
N GLN A 16 -21.58 -21.23 5.93
CA GLN A 16 -22.51 -20.10 6.04
C GLN A 16 -21.67 -18.82 5.93
N LEU A 17 -21.76 -18.19 4.77
CA LEU A 17 -21.48 -16.77 4.58
C LEU A 17 -22.38 -15.99 5.54
N SER A 18 -21.86 -15.67 6.72
CA SER A 18 -22.53 -14.77 7.68
C SER A 18 -21.83 -13.41 7.67
N ALA A 19 -22.61 -12.41 7.28
CA ALA A 19 -22.47 -10.98 7.55
C ALA A 19 -21.15 -10.31 7.13
N ARG A 20 -21.14 -9.94 5.85
CA ARG A 20 -20.28 -8.92 5.22
C ARG A 20 -20.25 -7.62 6.05
N GLY A 21 -19.05 -7.13 6.34
CA GLY A 21 -18.82 -5.86 7.04
C GLY A 21 -19.40 -4.67 6.28
N GLN A 22 -20.29 -3.94 6.94
CA GLN A 22 -20.81 -2.65 6.48
C GLN A 22 -19.75 -1.58 6.74
N TRP A 23 -19.02 -1.22 5.68
CA TRP A 23 -18.35 0.06 5.60
C TRP A 23 -19.40 1.14 5.35
N SER A 24 -19.26 2.21 6.11
CA SER A 24 -20.14 3.34 6.33
C SER A 24 -20.58 4.05 5.04
N MET A 25 -21.88 3.98 4.74
CA MET A 25 -22.57 5.00 3.95
C MET A 25 -23.20 6.01 4.91
N TRP A 26 -22.74 7.26 4.86
CA TRP A 26 -23.38 8.40 5.52
C TRP A 26 -23.38 9.61 4.57
N PRO A 27 -24.43 10.48 4.61
CA PRO A 27 -25.66 10.40 5.40
C PRO A 27 -26.90 9.99 4.59
N ALA A 28 -27.62 8.99 5.10
CA ALA A 28 -29.07 8.87 4.95
C ALA A 28 -29.71 9.12 6.33
N PHE A 29 -30.61 10.11 6.40
CA PHE A 29 -31.64 10.29 7.43
C PHE A 29 -31.23 10.14 8.90
N ALA A 30 -30.93 11.27 9.55
CA ALA A 30 -31.06 11.40 11.00
C ALA A 30 -32.55 11.51 11.37
N ALA A 31 -33.22 10.38 11.54
CA ALA A 31 -34.46 10.34 12.30
C ALA A 31 -34.12 10.25 13.80
N GLY A 32 -34.29 11.38 14.49
CA GLY A 32 -34.63 11.46 15.91
C GLY A 32 -33.67 10.83 16.93
N GLN A 33 -32.70 11.60 17.40
CA GLN A 33 -32.21 11.46 18.78
C GLN A 33 -32.36 12.78 19.53
N THR A 34 -33.38 12.79 20.38
CA THR A 34 -33.28 13.11 21.81
C THR A 34 -32.39 14.30 22.17
N VAL A 35 -32.98 15.50 22.08
CA VAL A 35 -32.55 16.61 22.94
C VAL A 35 -33.09 16.35 24.35
N LEU A 36 -32.14 16.32 25.27
CA LEU A 36 -32.24 16.21 26.72
C LEU A 36 -33.35 17.13 27.29
N ARG A 37 -34.46 16.54 27.73
CA ARG A 37 -35.53 17.24 28.44
C ARG A 37 -35.20 17.32 29.93
N ASN A 38 -34.22 18.14 30.30
CA ASN A 38 -33.94 18.45 31.70
C ASN A 38 -34.85 19.56 32.21
N HIS A 39 -36.13 19.24 32.43
CA HIS A 39 -36.95 19.94 33.42
C HIS A 39 -37.83 18.93 34.16
N LYS A 40 -37.69 18.95 35.48
CA LYS A 40 -38.38 18.10 36.47
C LYS A 40 -39.87 17.94 36.17
N PRO A 41 -40.44 16.71 36.25
CA PRO A 41 -41.87 16.53 36.34
C PRO A 41 -42.32 16.76 37.78
N CYS A 42 -42.67 17.99 38.14
CA CYS A 42 -43.52 18.22 39.31
C CYS A 42 -44.97 17.91 38.93
N SER A 43 -45.43 16.75 39.39
CA SER A 43 -46.83 16.43 39.74
C SER A 43 -47.91 16.88 38.74
N LEU A 44 -48.01 16.16 37.62
CA LEU A 44 -49.30 15.93 36.96
C LEU A 44 -50.06 14.82 37.72
N MET A 45 -50.30 15.04 39.01
CA MET A 45 -51.15 14.21 39.89
C MET A 45 -51.88 15.12 40.89
N SER A 46 -52.40 16.23 40.38
CA SER A 46 -53.33 17.12 41.08
C SER A 46 -54.37 17.77 40.16
N ILE A 47 -54.20 17.67 38.84
CA ILE A 47 -55.16 18.20 37.85
C ILE A 47 -56.11 17.11 37.32
N LEU A 48 -55.68 15.84 37.28
CA LEU A 48 -56.55 14.72 36.85
C LEU A 48 -57.50 14.21 37.95
N LEU A 49 -57.33 14.64 39.21
CA LEU A 49 -58.26 14.37 40.32
C LEU A 49 -59.30 15.49 40.53
N CYS A 50 -59.25 16.58 39.74
CA CYS A 50 -60.27 17.65 39.77
C CYS A 50 -61.30 17.53 38.65
N LEU A 51 -61.18 16.57 37.72
CA LEU A 51 -62.13 16.39 36.61
C LEU A 51 -63.25 15.37 36.89
N HIS A 52 -63.37 14.87 38.12
CA HIS A 52 -64.50 13.99 38.51
C HIS A 52 -65.27 14.42 39.77
N SER A 53 -65.00 15.61 40.32
CA SER A 53 -65.78 16.17 41.43
C SER A 53 -66.00 17.67 41.25
N ASN A 54 -66.88 18.03 40.32
CA ASN A 54 -67.80 19.18 40.41
C ASN A 54 -68.60 19.30 39.10
N GLU A 55 -69.35 18.25 38.78
CA GLU A 55 -70.61 18.44 38.04
C GLU A 55 -71.66 18.94 39.04
N GLN A 56 -71.60 20.23 39.38
CA GLN A 56 -72.70 21.06 39.86
C GLN A 56 -72.12 22.41 40.29
N ALA A 57 -72.61 23.47 39.66
CA ALA A 57 -72.33 24.88 39.94
C ALA A 57 -71.00 25.47 39.41
N LEU A 58 -70.81 25.44 38.09
CA LEU A 58 -70.25 26.60 37.39
C LEU A 58 -71.28 27.08 36.37
N LEU A 59 -71.66 28.33 36.53
CA LEU A 59 -72.65 29.08 35.77
C LEU A 59 -72.56 28.76 34.28
N THR A 60 -73.67 28.33 33.70
CA THR A 60 -73.95 28.33 32.26
C THR A 60 -73.89 29.76 31.75
N ILE A 61 -72.67 30.31 31.60
CA ILE A 61 -72.44 31.49 30.78
C ILE A 61 -72.62 30.98 29.34
N PRO A 62 -73.66 31.40 28.62
CA PRO A 62 -73.80 31.01 27.22
C PRO A 62 -72.54 31.45 26.50
N LYS A 63 -71.97 30.53 25.72
CA LYS A 63 -70.77 30.80 24.95
C LYS A 63 -71.00 32.11 24.18
N PRO A 64 -70.07 33.08 24.22
CA PRO A 64 -70.26 34.35 23.55
C PRO A 64 -70.57 34.08 22.07
N ARG A 65 -71.67 34.64 21.55
CA ARG A 65 -72.11 34.43 20.15
C ARG A 65 -70.97 34.67 19.15
N HIS A 66 -70.07 35.60 19.47
CA HIS A 66 -68.88 35.91 18.68
C HIS A 66 -67.88 34.75 18.59
N LEU A 67 -67.67 34.01 19.68
CA LEU A 67 -66.78 32.84 19.71
C LEU A 67 -67.39 31.66 18.93
N GLU A 68 -68.71 31.48 19.01
CA GLU A 68 -69.42 30.46 18.20
C GLU A 68 -69.33 30.76 16.71
N GLN A 69 -69.44 32.03 16.33
CA GLN A 69 -69.28 32.47 14.94
C GLN A 69 -67.86 32.21 14.42
N LEU A 70 -66.81 32.58 15.17
CA LEU A 70 -65.42 32.32 14.78
C LEU A 70 -65.10 30.82 14.67
N GLU A 71 -65.61 29.99 15.57
CA GLU A 71 -65.42 28.54 15.47
C GLU A 71 -66.19 27.90 14.32
N SER A 72 -67.40 28.40 14.02
CA SER A 72 -68.17 27.92 12.87
C SER A 72 -67.51 28.31 11.55
N TYR A 73 -66.89 29.49 11.48
CA TYR A 73 -66.09 29.95 10.35
C TYR A 73 -64.84 29.08 10.18
N LEU A 74 -64.09 28.84 11.26
CA LEU A 74 -62.92 27.95 11.25
C LEU A 74 -63.25 26.56 10.72
N ARG A 75 -64.36 25.96 11.21
CA ARG A 75 -64.77 24.62 10.80
C ARG A 75 -65.14 24.56 9.32
N LYS A 76 -65.78 25.60 8.79
CA LYS A 76 -66.11 25.70 7.36
C LYS A 76 -64.86 25.86 6.50
N GLU A 77 -63.96 26.79 6.86
CA GLU A 77 -62.71 27.03 6.12
C GLU A 77 -61.73 25.84 6.19
N LEU A 78 -61.72 25.07 7.29
CA LEU A 78 -60.92 23.84 7.36
C LEU A 78 -61.53 22.67 6.58
N GLN A 79 -62.84 22.67 6.35
CA GLN A 79 -63.55 21.65 5.55
C GLN A 79 -63.45 21.91 4.04
N THR A 80 -63.23 23.16 3.63
CA THR A 80 -63.03 23.53 2.21
C THR A 80 -61.60 23.30 1.72
N LEU A 81 -60.63 23.08 2.62
CA LEU A 81 -59.23 22.82 2.26
C LEU A 81 -58.99 21.35 1.89
N ASP A 82 -58.49 21.11 0.68
CA ASP A 82 -58.08 19.77 0.22
C ASP A 82 -56.80 19.29 0.95
N LEU A 83 -56.96 18.28 1.81
CA LEU A 83 -55.90 17.76 2.67
C LEU A 83 -54.92 16.79 2.00
N THR A 84 -55.12 16.49 0.72
CA THR A 84 -54.41 15.44 -0.04
C THR A 84 -53.04 15.86 -0.60
N LYS A 85 -52.73 17.16 -0.66
CA LYS A 85 -51.41 17.68 -1.09
C LYS A 85 -50.49 17.88 0.11
N GLY A 86 -49.22 17.49 0.00
CA GLY A 86 -48.20 17.52 1.07
C GLY A 86 -47.87 18.89 1.72
N SER A 87 -48.53 19.97 1.29
CA SER A 87 -48.52 21.30 1.93
C SER A 87 -49.69 21.53 2.89
N SER A 88 -50.44 20.48 3.25
CA SER A 88 -51.69 20.59 4.02
C SER A 88 -51.52 21.19 5.43
N GLN A 89 -50.31 21.17 6.02
CA GLN A 89 -50.07 21.83 7.30
C GLN A 89 -49.90 23.35 7.16
N GLU A 90 -49.22 23.84 6.11
CA GLU A 90 -49.08 25.28 5.89
C GLU A 90 -50.40 25.94 5.48
N LEU A 91 -51.19 25.25 4.65
CA LEU A 91 -52.50 25.74 4.21
C LEU A 91 -53.50 25.82 5.36
N LYS A 92 -53.39 24.92 6.36
CA LYS A 92 -54.20 24.99 7.60
C LYS A 92 -53.88 26.22 8.44
N LEU A 93 -52.64 26.69 8.46
CA LEU A 93 -52.24 27.83 9.28
C LEU A 93 -52.92 29.14 8.87
N GLN A 94 -53.38 29.24 7.62
CA GLN A 94 -53.98 30.47 7.09
C GLN A 94 -55.34 30.79 7.75
N PRO A 95 -56.35 29.88 7.79
CA PRO A 95 -57.58 30.10 8.57
C PRO A 95 -57.32 30.41 10.06
N TYR A 96 -56.36 29.72 10.69
CA TYR A 96 -56.02 29.97 12.09
C TYR A 96 -55.41 31.37 12.29
N ARG A 97 -54.58 31.84 11.35
CA ARG A 97 -53.99 33.19 11.39
C ARG A 97 -55.05 34.28 11.26
N GLU A 98 -56.00 34.10 10.36
CA GLU A 98 -57.11 35.03 10.14
C GLU A 98 -58.02 35.12 11.38
N ILE A 99 -58.41 33.98 11.95
CA ILE A 99 -59.24 33.94 13.16
C ILE A 99 -58.50 34.51 14.36
N PHE A 100 -57.19 34.26 14.48
CA PHE A 100 -56.40 34.84 15.56
C PHE A 100 -56.26 36.36 15.43
N GLU A 101 -56.18 36.89 14.21
CA GLU A 101 -56.21 38.35 13.99
C GLU A 101 -57.56 38.96 14.37
N PHE A 102 -58.66 38.36 13.88
CA PHE A 102 -60.00 38.78 14.29
C PHE A 102 -60.18 38.68 15.81
N PHE A 103 -59.64 37.63 16.45
CA PHE A 103 -59.69 37.47 17.90
C PHE A 103 -58.92 38.58 18.63
N ILE A 104 -57.69 38.88 18.22
CA ILE A 104 -56.84 39.92 18.82
C ILE A 104 -57.47 41.32 18.66
N ASP A 105 -58.07 41.60 17.50
CA ASP A 105 -58.70 42.90 17.21
C ASP A 105 -59.83 43.26 18.19
N ASN A 106 -60.46 42.26 18.81
CA ASN A 106 -61.51 42.47 19.80
C ASN A 106 -60.98 42.85 21.20
N PHE A 107 -59.69 42.66 21.50
CA PHE A 107 -59.10 42.99 22.81
C PHE A 107 -58.36 44.33 22.79
N LYS A 108 -58.90 45.37 23.39
CA LYS A 108 -58.26 46.71 23.36
C LYS A 108 -57.00 46.82 24.22
N THR A 109 -56.97 46.17 25.39
CA THR A 109 -55.86 46.32 26.36
C THR A 109 -54.71 45.35 26.11
N TYR A 110 -55.00 44.12 25.67
CA TYR A 110 -54.01 43.05 25.50
C TYR A 110 -53.50 42.89 24.06
N LYS A 111 -54.10 43.59 23.09
CA LYS A 111 -53.70 43.57 21.67
C LYS A 111 -52.21 43.79 21.43
N PRO A 112 -51.52 44.81 21.99
CA PRO A 112 -50.09 45.00 21.69
C PRO A 112 -49.23 43.80 22.09
N LEU A 113 -49.55 43.13 23.21
CA LEU A 113 -48.83 41.94 23.65
C LEU A 113 -49.12 40.73 22.75
N LEU A 114 -50.40 40.48 22.43
CA LEU A 114 -50.78 39.35 21.58
C LEU A 114 -50.28 39.51 20.13
N SER A 115 -50.31 40.73 19.59
CA SER A 115 -49.71 41.05 18.29
C SER A 115 -48.19 40.89 18.31
N ALA A 116 -47.50 41.31 19.37
CA ALA A 116 -46.05 41.08 19.50
C ALA A 116 -45.71 39.58 19.50
N ILE A 117 -46.44 38.78 20.29
CA ILE A 117 -46.27 37.32 20.31
C ILE A 117 -46.53 36.73 18.91
N LYS A 118 -47.62 37.12 18.25
CA LYS A 118 -47.95 36.69 16.88
C LYS A 118 -46.80 37.01 15.92
N ASN A 119 -46.33 38.25 15.92
CA ASN A 119 -45.29 38.74 15.01
C ASN A 119 -43.97 37.98 15.18
N GLU A 120 -43.57 37.64 16.41
CA GLU A 120 -42.37 36.84 16.67
C GLU A 120 -42.46 35.42 16.06
N TYR A 121 -43.61 34.75 16.21
CA TYR A 121 -43.83 33.44 15.59
C TYR A 121 -43.89 33.55 14.06
N GLU A 122 -44.52 34.59 13.52
CA GLU A 122 -44.57 34.82 12.08
C GLU A 122 -43.20 35.10 11.47
N ALA A 123 -42.37 35.90 12.16
CA ALA A 123 -40.98 36.15 11.77
C ALA A 123 -40.15 34.88 11.81
N THR A 124 -40.31 34.05 12.85
CA THR A 124 -39.61 32.76 12.97
C THR A 124 -40.03 31.79 11.86
N LEU A 125 -41.32 31.69 11.55
CA LEU A 125 -41.82 30.85 10.46
C LEU A 125 -41.30 31.35 9.09
N ALA A 126 -41.24 32.66 8.86
CA ALA A 126 -40.68 33.22 7.64
C ALA A 126 -39.20 32.88 7.49
N HIS A 127 -38.41 33.02 8.57
CA HIS A 127 -37.00 32.64 8.59
C HIS A 127 -36.79 31.14 8.30
N GLN A 128 -37.63 30.26 8.87
CA GLN A 128 -37.57 28.83 8.60
C GLN A 128 -37.90 28.51 7.14
N LYS A 129 -38.92 29.16 6.56
CA LYS A 129 -39.25 28.99 5.13
C LYS A 129 -38.11 29.41 4.21
N GLU A 130 -37.45 30.52 4.53
CA GLU A 130 -36.29 30.99 3.77
C GLU A 130 -35.10 30.04 3.90
N THR A 131 -34.86 29.52 5.11
CA THR A 131 -33.83 28.50 5.36
C THR A 131 -34.11 27.23 4.56
N ILE A 132 -35.36 26.76 4.51
CA ILE A 132 -35.75 25.61 3.68
C ILE A 132 -35.42 25.90 2.20
N ARG A 133 -35.91 27.02 1.66
CA ARG A 133 -35.65 27.44 0.26
C ARG A 133 -34.18 27.50 -0.09
N ALA A 134 -33.32 27.96 0.83
CA ALA A 134 -31.89 28.00 0.63
C ALA A 134 -31.23 26.60 0.60
N LEU A 135 -31.84 25.61 1.25
CA LEU A 135 -31.37 24.22 1.25
C LEU A 135 -31.82 23.42 0.02
N GLU A 136 -32.89 23.81 -0.68
CA GLU A 136 -33.34 23.12 -1.91
C GLU A 136 -32.27 23.03 -3.01
N PRO A 137 -31.56 24.11 -3.38
CA PRO A 137 -30.47 24.05 -4.35
C PRO A 137 -29.33 23.13 -3.91
N LEU A 138 -29.01 23.11 -2.61
CA LEU A 138 -27.98 22.23 -2.06
C LEU A 138 -28.38 20.76 -2.20
N LYS A 139 -29.65 20.43 -1.94
CA LYS A 139 -30.19 19.09 -2.14
C LYS A 139 -30.12 18.67 -3.62
N ALA A 140 -30.46 19.57 -4.54
CA ALA A 140 -30.36 19.32 -5.98
C ALA A 140 -28.90 19.08 -6.42
N MET A 141 -27.96 19.89 -5.93
CA MET A 141 -26.54 19.73 -6.22
C MET A 141 -26.01 18.38 -5.70
N VAL A 142 -26.40 17.97 -4.48
CA VAL A 142 -26.02 16.67 -3.92
C VAL A 142 -26.56 15.52 -4.76
N THR A 143 -27.80 15.61 -5.25
CA THR A 143 -28.34 14.58 -6.15
C THR A 143 -27.58 14.52 -7.48
N THR A 144 -27.25 15.67 -8.09
CA THR A 144 -26.48 15.71 -9.34
C THR A 144 -25.07 15.14 -9.16
N VAL A 145 -24.35 15.55 -8.12
CA VAL A 145 -23.01 15.01 -7.83
C VAL A 145 -23.06 13.52 -7.54
N SER A 146 -24.10 13.05 -6.82
CA SER A 146 -24.30 11.61 -6.58
C SER A 146 -24.54 10.83 -7.87
N GLU A 147 -25.30 11.39 -8.81
CA GLU A 147 -25.55 10.80 -10.13
C GLU A 147 -24.27 10.76 -10.97
N GLU A 148 -23.49 11.85 -10.98
CA GLU A 148 -22.19 11.93 -11.66
C GLU A 148 -21.20 10.90 -11.11
N CYS A 149 -21.06 10.77 -9.79
CA CYS A 149 -20.22 9.74 -9.17
C CYS A 149 -20.68 8.34 -9.57
N THR A 150 -22.00 8.09 -9.60
CA THR A 150 -22.55 6.80 -10.02
C THR A 150 -22.20 6.49 -11.49
N GLN A 151 -22.29 7.49 -12.37
CA GLN A 151 -21.91 7.35 -13.77
C GLN A 151 -20.41 7.07 -13.94
N GLN A 152 -19.54 7.76 -13.18
CA GLN A 152 -18.09 7.52 -13.20
C GLN A 152 -17.76 6.09 -12.76
N ILE A 153 -18.40 5.59 -11.70
CA ILE A 153 -18.22 4.21 -11.24
C ILE A 153 -18.62 3.21 -12.34
N LEU A 154 -19.76 3.41 -13.00
CA LEU A 154 -20.20 2.54 -14.08
C LEU A 154 -19.25 2.58 -15.30
N ALA A 155 -18.74 3.75 -15.66
CA ALA A 155 -17.77 3.90 -16.75
C ALA A 155 -16.45 3.16 -16.45
N LEU A 156 -15.95 3.26 -15.22
CA LEU A 156 -14.77 2.53 -14.77
C LEU A 156 -15.00 1.01 -14.80
N GLN A 157 -16.16 0.54 -14.33
CA GLN A 157 -16.52 -0.88 -14.36
C GLN A 157 -16.57 -1.46 -15.77
N GLU A 158 -17.11 -0.71 -16.76
CA GLU A 158 -17.12 -1.19 -18.13
C GLU A 158 -15.70 -1.20 -18.74
N LYS A 159 -14.87 -0.20 -18.42
CA LYS A 159 -13.46 -0.19 -18.84
C LYS A 159 -12.71 -1.40 -18.29
N GLU A 160 -12.83 -1.67 -16.98
CA GLU A 160 -12.22 -2.84 -16.33
C GLU A 160 -12.70 -4.14 -16.96
N LYS A 161 -13.99 -4.26 -17.27
CA LYS A 161 -14.56 -5.45 -17.91
C LYS A 161 -13.99 -5.69 -19.30
N VAL A 162 -13.82 -4.65 -20.10
CA VAL A 162 -13.17 -4.73 -21.42
C VAL A 162 -11.73 -5.18 -21.26
N GLU A 163 -10.96 -4.59 -20.35
CA GLU A 163 -9.56 -4.96 -20.09
C GLU A 163 -9.42 -6.41 -19.60
N ILE A 164 -10.29 -6.85 -18.68
CA ILE A 164 -10.32 -8.25 -18.23
C ILE A 164 -10.61 -9.19 -19.41
N SER A 165 -11.46 -8.78 -20.35
CA SER A 165 -11.79 -9.60 -21.52
C SER A 165 -10.61 -9.73 -22.49
N THR A 166 -9.86 -8.64 -22.73
CA THR A 166 -8.67 -8.64 -23.61
C THR A 166 -7.55 -9.46 -22.98
N LEU A 167 -7.26 -9.26 -21.68
CA LEU A 167 -6.25 -10.04 -20.95
C LEU A 167 -6.59 -11.53 -20.91
N LYS A 168 -7.87 -11.90 -20.82
CA LYS A 168 -8.31 -13.30 -20.92
C LYS A 168 -8.05 -13.90 -22.30
N GLN A 169 -8.27 -13.12 -23.38
CA GLN A 169 -8.01 -13.57 -24.75
C GLN A 169 -6.50 -13.75 -24.97
N GLU A 170 -5.68 -12.80 -24.51
CA GLU A 170 -4.23 -12.87 -24.61
C GLU A 170 -3.66 -14.06 -23.81
N LYS A 171 -4.12 -14.26 -22.57
CA LYS A 171 -3.77 -15.44 -21.78
C LYS A 171 -4.07 -16.74 -22.53
N HIS A 172 -5.24 -16.82 -23.17
CA HIS A 172 -5.61 -18.01 -23.94
C HIS A 172 -4.71 -18.21 -25.16
N HIS A 173 -4.36 -17.12 -25.85
CA HIS A 173 -3.42 -17.14 -26.97
C HIS A 173 -2.04 -17.63 -26.54
N LEU A 174 -1.49 -17.07 -25.45
CA LEU A 174 -0.19 -17.46 -24.91
C LEU A 174 -0.16 -18.92 -24.45
N LEU A 175 -1.25 -19.41 -23.83
CA LEU A 175 -1.36 -20.82 -23.45
C LEU A 175 -1.29 -21.74 -24.67
N LYS A 176 -2.01 -21.42 -25.75
CA LYS A 176 -1.93 -22.18 -27.01
C LYS A 176 -0.52 -22.17 -27.58
N PHE A 177 0.16 -21.03 -27.54
CA PHE A 177 1.53 -20.92 -28.03
C PHE A 177 2.49 -21.80 -27.21
N ILE A 178 2.36 -21.79 -25.87
CA ILE A 178 3.14 -22.66 -24.99
C ILE A 178 2.89 -24.14 -25.31
N ASP A 179 1.64 -24.53 -25.54
CA ASP A 179 1.30 -25.91 -25.87
C ASP A 179 1.89 -26.33 -27.22
N ASN A 180 1.82 -25.47 -28.25
CA ASN A 180 2.47 -25.72 -29.54
C ASN A 180 4.00 -25.89 -29.39
N MET A 181 4.66 -24.99 -28.66
CA MET A 181 6.10 -25.07 -28.42
C MET A 181 6.48 -26.34 -27.64
N LYS A 182 5.64 -26.80 -26.71
CA LYS A 182 5.85 -28.07 -26.00
C LYS A 182 5.71 -29.28 -26.92
N GLU A 183 4.74 -29.26 -27.83
CA GLU A 183 4.55 -30.31 -28.83
C GLU A 183 5.73 -30.37 -29.79
N GLU A 184 6.20 -29.23 -30.31
CA GLU A 184 7.39 -29.13 -31.15
C GLU A 184 8.64 -29.67 -30.44
N LYS A 185 8.86 -29.25 -29.19
CA LYS A 185 9.97 -29.78 -28.36
C LYS A 185 9.88 -31.30 -28.22
N SER A 186 8.68 -31.85 -28.01
CA SER A 186 8.47 -33.29 -27.84
C SER A 186 8.71 -34.05 -29.15
N SER A 187 8.32 -33.47 -30.29
CA SER A 187 8.59 -33.99 -31.63
C SER A 187 10.09 -34.00 -31.93
N LEU A 188 10.79 -32.88 -31.71
CA LEU A 188 12.23 -32.78 -31.90
C LEU A 188 12.99 -33.75 -31.00
N GLN A 189 12.60 -33.85 -29.73
CA GLN A 189 13.21 -34.82 -28.81
C GLN A 189 13.03 -36.26 -29.31
N THR A 190 11.87 -36.58 -29.88
CA THR A 190 11.64 -37.90 -30.48
C THR A 190 12.53 -38.14 -31.69
N GLN A 191 12.78 -37.12 -32.53
CA GLN A 191 13.69 -37.22 -33.67
C GLN A 191 15.14 -37.41 -33.23
N VAL A 192 15.60 -36.64 -32.24
CA VAL A 192 16.94 -36.78 -31.64
C VAL A 192 17.15 -38.20 -31.10
N ASN A 193 16.16 -38.73 -30.37
CA ASN A 193 16.24 -40.09 -29.85
C ASN A 193 16.33 -41.14 -30.98
N LYS A 194 15.59 -40.96 -32.08
CA LYS A 194 15.67 -41.86 -33.26
C LYS A 194 17.05 -41.81 -33.92
N LEU A 195 17.61 -40.60 -34.10
CA LEU A 195 18.94 -40.42 -34.69
C LEU A 195 20.02 -41.08 -33.82
N SER A 196 19.97 -40.88 -32.50
CA SER A 196 20.88 -41.54 -31.56
C SER A 196 20.85 -43.06 -31.69
N VAL A 197 19.65 -43.66 -31.79
CA VAL A 197 19.52 -45.12 -32.01
C VAL A 197 20.10 -45.56 -33.37
N ALA A 198 19.90 -44.76 -34.43
CA ALA A 198 20.45 -45.07 -35.75
C ALA A 198 21.99 -45.00 -35.79
N GLU A 199 22.59 -44.06 -35.06
CA GLU A 199 24.04 -43.95 -34.90
C GLU A 199 24.63 -45.15 -34.13
N GLU A 200 23.98 -45.58 -33.06
CA GLU A 200 24.36 -46.79 -32.32
C GLU A 200 24.26 -48.04 -33.20
N TYR A 201 23.20 -48.16 -34.00
CA TYR A 201 23.03 -49.27 -34.94
C TYR A 201 24.12 -49.29 -36.02
N THR A 202 24.50 -48.11 -36.54
CA THR A 202 25.59 -47.97 -37.52
C THR A 202 26.93 -48.37 -36.92
N ARG A 203 27.22 -47.94 -35.68
CA ARG A 203 28.42 -48.38 -34.94
C ARG A 203 28.46 -49.90 -34.76
N TYR A 204 27.33 -50.51 -34.37
CA TYR A 204 27.22 -51.96 -34.25
C TYR A 204 27.54 -52.69 -35.57
N LEU A 205 27.01 -52.21 -36.71
CA LEU A 205 27.28 -52.79 -38.03
C LEU A 205 28.76 -52.67 -38.41
N GLN A 206 29.40 -51.53 -38.14
CA GLN A 206 30.82 -51.32 -38.39
C GLN A 206 31.69 -52.29 -37.56
N GLU A 207 31.39 -52.43 -36.25
CA GLU A 207 32.08 -53.39 -35.40
C GLU A 207 31.90 -54.83 -35.88
N TYR A 208 30.67 -55.21 -36.23
CA TYR A 208 30.37 -56.53 -36.76
C TYR A 208 31.14 -56.81 -38.06
N GLY A 209 31.17 -55.83 -38.98
CA GLY A 209 31.93 -55.90 -40.23
C GLY A 209 33.43 -56.07 -39.99
N ALA A 210 34.01 -55.31 -39.07
CA ALA A 210 35.42 -55.42 -38.68
C ALA A 210 35.73 -56.81 -38.11
N ARG A 211 34.89 -57.36 -37.22
CA ARG A 211 35.04 -58.72 -36.68
C ARG A 211 34.99 -59.77 -37.78
N LYS A 212 34.07 -59.65 -38.73
CA LYS A 212 33.95 -60.58 -39.87
C LYS A 212 35.19 -60.54 -40.77
N LEU A 213 35.73 -59.35 -41.04
CA LEU A 213 36.96 -59.18 -41.83
C LEU A 213 38.18 -59.81 -41.14
N LEU A 214 38.32 -59.61 -39.82
CA LEU A 214 39.39 -60.24 -39.04
C LEU A 214 39.30 -61.77 -39.08
N LEU A 215 38.09 -62.33 -38.94
CA LEU A 215 37.86 -63.78 -39.07
C LEU A 215 38.20 -64.29 -40.48
N ALA A 216 37.81 -63.55 -41.53
CA ALA A 216 38.16 -63.90 -42.90
C ALA A 216 39.67 -63.87 -43.11
N LYS A 217 40.38 -62.87 -42.56
CA LYS A 217 41.84 -62.78 -42.67
C LYS A 217 42.55 -63.91 -41.93
N LEU A 218 42.05 -64.31 -40.76
CA LEU A 218 42.55 -65.48 -40.03
C LEU A 218 42.39 -66.77 -40.85
N ASN A 219 41.22 -66.97 -41.47
CA ASN A 219 40.96 -68.11 -42.34
C ASN A 219 41.83 -68.07 -43.62
N GLU A 220 42.04 -66.90 -44.21
CA GLU A 220 42.91 -66.72 -45.37
C GLU A 220 44.36 -67.05 -45.03
N MET A 221 44.90 -66.53 -43.93
CA MET A 221 46.25 -66.90 -43.47
C MET A 221 46.39 -68.40 -43.22
N HIS A 222 45.35 -69.06 -42.71
CA HIS A 222 45.31 -70.51 -42.55
C HIS A 222 45.34 -71.25 -43.90
N ASN A 223 44.58 -70.76 -44.90
CA ASN A 223 44.57 -71.30 -46.26
C ASN A 223 45.87 -71.00 -47.03
N GLU A 224 46.50 -69.85 -46.81
CA GLU A 224 47.81 -69.50 -47.38
C GLU A 224 48.90 -70.42 -46.83
N GLN A 225 48.87 -70.75 -45.53
CA GLN A 225 49.74 -71.77 -44.95
C GLN A 225 49.54 -73.17 -45.57
N LEU A 226 48.32 -73.47 -46.04
CA LEU A 226 48.00 -74.70 -46.76
C LEU A 226 48.44 -74.64 -48.25
N ASN A 227 48.30 -73.49 -48.91
CA ASN A 227 48.63 -73.29 -50.33
C ASN A 227 50.14 -73.09 -50.61
N VAL A 228 50.91 -72.52 -49.68
CA VAL A 228 52.39 -72.40 -49.82
C VAL A 228 53.06 -73.78 -49.93
N LYS A 229 52.37 -74.85 -49.54
CA LYS A 229 52.85 -76.23 -49.73
C LYS A 229 52.70 -76.76 -51.15
N GLN A 230 51.99 -76.07 -52.05
CA GLN A 230 51.43 -76.76 -53.22
C GLN A 230 51.92 -76.33 -54.60
N HIS A 231 52.39 -75.11 -54.89
CA HIS A 231 52.57 -74.73 -56.31
C HIS A 231 53.94 -74.07 -56.63
N GLN A 232 54.78 -74.88 -57.24
CA GLN A 232 55.97 -74.54 -58.04
C GLN A 232 55.58 -74.76 -59.52
N VAL A 233 56.27 -74.07 -60.45
CA VAL A 233 56.29 -74.24 -61.93
C VAL A 233 55.34 -73.28 -62.70
N GLN A 234 55.85 -72.16 -63.25
CA GLN A 234 56.45 -71.96 -64.61
C GLN A 234 55.36 -71.88 -65.69
N GLY A 235 55.38 -71.06 -66.74
CA GLY A 235 56.34 -70.14 -67.31
C GLY A 235 56.06 -70.01 -68.83
N ASP A 236 55.84 -68.77 -69.27
CA ASP A 236 56.32 -68.11 -70.51
C ASP A 236 56.03 -68.64 -71.95
N LYS A 237 55.46 -67.71 -72.75
CA LYS A 237 55.64 -67.34 -74.18
C LYS A 237 55.16 -68.19 -75.38
N GLY A 238 54.39 -67.50 -76.23
CA GLY A 238 54.12 -67.84 -77.65
C GLY A 238 53.34 -66.70 -78.31
N GLU A 239 54.03 -65.77 -78.95
CA GLU A 239 53.58 -64.37 -78.99
C GLU A 239 53.84 -63.74 -80.39
N ASP A 240 52.88 -63.84 -81.34
CA ASP A 240 52.71 -62.79 -82.38
C ASP A 240 51.31 -62.65 -83.06
N VAL A 241 50.58 -63.73 -83.40
CA VAL A 241 49.13 -63.60 -83.77
C VAL A 241 48.25 -63.58 -82.53
N VAL A 242 48.66 -64.36 -81.54
CA VAL A 242 48.12 -64.33 -80.18
C VAL A 242 48.36 -62.96 -79.56
N LYS A 243 49.52 -62.31 -79.78
CA LYS A 243 49.79 -60.93 -79.33
C LYS A 243 48.76 -59.94 -79.86
N LEU A 244 48.45 -59.99 -81.16
CA LEU A 244 47.53 -59.04 -81.77
C LEU A 244 46.08 -59.27 -81.33
N THR A 245 45.67 -60.54 -81.25
CA THR A 245 44.35 -60.93 -80.75
C THR A 245 44.21 -60.62 -79.24
N LEU A 246 45.31 -60.77 -78.50
CA LEU A 246 45.45 -60.39 -77.11
C LEU A 246 45.42 -58.87 -76.96
N ALA A 247 46.10 -58.11 -77.82
CA ALA A 247 46.08 -56.65 -77.83
C ALA A 247 44.69 -56.11 -78.17
N LEU A 248 43.96 -56.73 -79.11
CA LEU A 248 42.57 -56.40 -79.41
C LEU A 248 41.64 -56.72 -78.22
N LYS A 249 41.83 -57.89 -77.60
CA LYS A 249 41.09 -58.26 -76.37
C LYS A 249 41.41 -57.29 -75.23
N MET A 250 42.68 -56.93 -75.05
CA MET A 250 43.12 -55.95 -74.06
C MET A 250 42.52 -54.58 -74.34
N ALA A 251 42.55 -54.11 -75.60
CA ALA A 251 41.93 -52.85 -76.00
C ALA A 251 40.41 -52.83 -75.75
N ARG A 252 39.71 -53.93 -76.04
CA ARG A 252 38.27 -54.07 -75.71
C ARG A 252 38.03 -54.08 -74.21
N GLN A 253 38.88 -54.79 -73.46
CA GLN A 253 38.77 -54.88 -72.01
C GLN A 253 39.07 -53.52 -71.35
N ASP A 254 40.02 -52.77 -71.89
CA ASP A 254 40.39 -51.43 -71.43
C ASP A 254 39.31 -50.40 -71.78
N LEU A 255 38.65 -50.53 -72.94
CA LEU A 255 37.43 -49.78 -73.26
C LEU A 255 36.33 -50.06 -72.22
N THR A 256 36.06 -51.32 -71.91
CA THR A 256 35.05 -51.68 -70.90
C THR A 256 35.43 -51.16 -69.51
N LYS A 257 36.70 -51.26 -69.12
CA LYS A 257 37.19 -50.68 -67.86
C LYS A 257 37.04 -49.16 -67.84
N ALA A 258 37.38 -48.48 -68.92
CA ALA A 258 37.22 -47.03 -69.05
C ALA A 258 35.74 -46.64 -68.97
N GLN A 259 34.84 -47.39 -69.62
CA GLN A 259 33.41 -47.16 -69.56
C GLN A 259 32.83 -47.40 -68.16
N VAL A 260 33.26 -48.47 -67.47
CA VAL A 260 32.87 -48.74 -66.08
C VAL A 260 33.38 -47.63 -65.16
N LYS A 261 34.62 -47.15 -65.37
CA LYS A 261 35.19 -46.04 -64.59
C LYS A 261 34.45 -44.73 -64.86
N LEU A 262 34.07 -44.46 -66.10
CA LEU A 262 33.26 -43.30 -66.47
C LEU A 262 31.88 -43.38 -65.82
N ASN A 263 31.22 -44.54 -65.88
CA ASN A 263 29.91 -44.75 -65.26
C ASN A 263 29.99 -44.65 -63.73
N ALA A 264 31.05 -45.19 -63.11
CA ALA A 264 31.31 -45.04 -61.68
C ALA A 264 31.53 -43.57 -61.31
N MET A 265 32.35 -42.84 -62.06
CA MET A 265 32.56 -41.41 -61.88
C MET A 265 31.26 -40.62 -62.10
N THR A 266 30.45 -40.98 -63.08
CA THR A 266 29.16 -40.31 -63.32
C THR A 266 28.16 -40.59 -62.19
N ALA A 267 28.18 -41.78 -61.59
CA ALA A 267 27.34 -42.14 -60.46
C ALA A 267 27.83 -41.48 -59.14
N GLU A 268 29.14 -41.43 -58.91
CA GLU A 268 29.76 -40.81 -57.74
C GLU A 268 29.66 -39.28 -57.77
N TYR A 269 29.77 -38.67 -58.95
CA TYR A 269 29.76 -37.22 -59.13
C TYR A 269 28.43 -36.66 -59.66
N GLY A 270 27.39 -37.50 -59.81
CA GLY A 270 26.09 -37.09 -60.35
C GLY A 270 25.26 -36.24 -59.39
N ASP A 271 25.48 -36.36 -58.08
CA ASP A 271 24.70 -35.69 -57.02
C ASP A 271 25.51 -34.65 -56.23
N VAL A 272 26.72 -34.32 -56.70
CA VAL A 272 27.58 -33.30 -56.07
C VAL A 272 27.47 -31.98 -56.81
N VAL A 273 27.26 -30.93 -56.02
CA VAL A 273 27.24 -29.55 -56.51
C VAL A 273 28.68 -29.09 -56.79
N PRO A 274 28.95 -28.49 -57.97
CA PRO A 274 30.24 -27.88 -58.24
C PRO A 274 30.63 -26.89 -57.14
N ARG A 275 31.88 -26.97 -56.67
CA ARG A 275 32.39 -26.16 -55.55
C ARG A 275 32.11 -24.66 -55.70
N ARG A 276 32.21 -24.13 -56.92
CA ARG A 276 31.89 -22.72 -57.24
C ARG A 276 30.43 -22.37 -56.90
N ASP A 277 29.50 -23.25 -57.25
CA ASP A 277 28.08 -23.02 -57.04
C ASP A 277 27.74 -23.15 -55.55
N PHE A 278 28.36 -24.11 -54.85
CA PHE A 278 28.26 -24.23 -53.39
C PHE A 278 28.77 -22.96 -52.69
N GLU A 279 29.98 -22.50 -53.00
CA GLU A 279 30.57 -21.28 -52.43
C GLU A 279 29.69 -20.05 -52.73
N SER A 280 29.08 -19.99 -53.92
CA SER A 280 28.17 -18.90 -54.28
C SER A 280 26.85 -18.95 -53.48
N LEU A 281 26.34 -20.16 -53.20
CA LEU A 281 25.11 -20.37 -52.45
C LEU A 281 25.33 -20.09 -50.95
N GLU A 282 26.45 -20.56 -50.41
CA GLU A 282 26.88 -20.32 -49.03
C GLU A 282 27.06 -18.82 -48.77
N LYS A 283 27.68 -18.10 -49.71
CA LYS A 283 27.78 -16.64 -49.63
C LYS A 283 26.41 -15.97 -49.62
N LYS A 284 25.51 -16.31 -50.54
CA LYS A 284 24.15 -15.75 -50.58
C LYS A 284 23.37 -16.02 -49.28
N TYR A 285 23.48 -17.23 -48.75
CA TYR A 285 22.83 -17.59 -47.49
C TYR A 285 23.41 -16.79 -46.32
N SER A 286 24.73 -16.63 -46.27
CA SER A 286 25.42 -15.83 -45.25
C SER A 286 25.02 -14.36 -45.31
N ASP A 287 24.98 -13.77 -46.51
CA ASP A 287 24.54 -12.39 -46.73
C ASP A 287 23.08 -12.20 -46.29
N LEU A 288 22.18 -13.12 -46.66
CA LEU A 288 20.78 -13.09 -46.27
C LEU A 288 20.58 -13.22 -44.75
N LEU A 289 21.35 -14.11 -44.12
CA LEU A 289 21.32 -14.31 -42.67
C LEU A 289 21.78 -13.04 -41.95
N GLN A 290 22.88 -12.44 -42.41
CA GLN A 290 23.42 -11.21 -41.84
C GLN A 290 22.44 -10.04 -41.98
N GLU A 291 21.75 -9.94 -43.10
CA GLU A 291 20.76 -8.88 -43.33
C GLU A 291 19.48 -9.07 -42.50
N THR A 292 19.05 -10.32 -42.32
CA THR A 292 17.93 -10.65 -41.41
C THR A 292 18.29 -10.30 -39.98
N LEU A 293 19.47 -10.73 -39.51
CA LEU A 293 19.94 -10.45 -38.16
C LEU A 293 20.08 -8.94 -37.91
N ARG A 294 20.55 -8.19 -38.90
CA ARG A 294 20.63 -6.72 -38.80
C ARG A 294 19.25 -6.10 -38.59
N LYS A 295 18.26 -6.51 -39.38
CA LYS A 295 16.88 -6.01 -39.25
C LYS A 295 16.27 -6.34 -37.88
N ASP A 296 16.49 -7.56 -37.39
CA ASP A 296 16.00 -7.98 -36.08
C ASP A 296 16.66 -7.16 -34.95
N PHE A 297 17.96 -6.87 -35.06
CA PHE A 297 18.66 -5.99 -34.12
C PHE A 297 18.14 -4.56 -34.15
N GLU A 298 17.86 -4.03 -35.33
CA GLU A 298 17.36 -2.67 -35.52
C GLU A 298 15.94 -2.53 -34.95
N GLN A 299 15.07 -3.52 -35.19
CA GLN A 299 13.75 -3.59 -34.57
C GLN A 299 13.81 -3.68 -33.04
N LEU A 300 14.65 -4.58 -32.51
CA LEU A 300 14.81 -4.74 -31.07
C LEU A 300 15.35 -3.46 -30.42
N HIS A 301 16.25 -2.75 -31.11
CA HIS A 301 16.76 -1.47 -30.67
C HIS A 301 15.67 -0.39 -30.63
N GLU A 302 14.84 -0.29 -31.67
CA GLU A 302 13.70 0.63 -31.70
C GLU A 302 12.70 0.32 -30.57
N GLU A 303 12.33 -0.94 -30.38
CA GLU A 303 11.45 -1.37 -29.28
C GLU A 303 12.03 -1.00 -27.91
N TYR A 304 13.33 -1.23 -27.71
CA TYR A 304 14.01 -0.88 -26.46
C TYR A 304 14.01 0.63 -26.20
N GLU A 305 14.29 1.45 -27.21
CA GLU A 305 14.23 2.92 -27.10
C GLU A 305 12.82 3.40 -26.77
N THR A 306 11.78 2.84 -27.40
CA THR A 306 10.39 3.19 -27.07
C THR A 306 10.03 2.80 -25.64
N LEU A 307 10.49 1.64 -25.15
CA LEU A 307 10.24 1.20 -23.78
C LEU A 307 10.96 2.08 -22.76
N LEU A 308 12.19 2.52 -23.06
CA LEU A 308 12.92 3.48 -22.24
C LEU A 308 12.17 4.81 -22.11
N GLU A 309 11.61 5.30 -23.21
CA GLU A 309 10.85 6.55 -23.21
C GLU A 309 9.56 6.44 -22.40
N ILE A 310 8.79 5.35 -22.57
CA ILE A 310 7.59 5.08 -21.76
C ILE A 310 7.95 5.00 -20.27
N HIS A 311 9.06 4.34 -19.92
CA HIS A 311 9.50 4.25 -18.53
C HIS A 311 9.89 5.63 -17.96
N ARG A 312 10.54 6.49 -18.76
CA ARG A 312 10.87 7.86 -18.40
C ARG A 312 9.60 8.67 -18.11
N GLU A 313 8.62 8.63 -19.03
CA GLU A 313 7.34 9.34 -18.88
C GLU A 313 6.57 8.84 -17.65
N THR A 314 6.47 7.52 -17.45
CA THR A 314 5.80 6.92 -16.28
C THR A 314 6.45 7.36 -14.96
N ALA A 315 7.78 7.49 -14.93
CA ALA A 315 8.51 7.98 -13.77
C ALA A 315 8.18 9.45 -13.47
N GLU A 316 8.09 10.29 -14.51
CA GLU A 316 7.72 11.71 -14.39
C GLU A 316 6.27 11.89 -13.91
N GLU A 317 5.34 11.09 -14.43
CA GLU A 317 3.94 11.09 -13.98
C GLU A 317 3.83 10.71 -12.51
N ARG A 318 4.50 9.63 -12.10
CA ARG A 318 4.55 9.20 -10.69
C ARG A 318 5.06 10.32 -9.78
N ASP A 319 6.15 10.99 -10.17
CA ASP A 319 6.76 12.04 -9.36
C ASP A 319 5.85 13.29 -9.29
N SER A 320 5.14 13.59 -10.38
CA SER A 320 4.09 14.63 -10.43
C SER A 320 2.94 14.29 -9.48
N PHE A 321 2.41 13.06 -9.51
CA PHE A 321 1.36 12.62 -8.59
C PHE A 321 1.81 12.64 -7.14
N HIS A 322 3.05 12.24 -6.84
CA HIS A 322 3.60 12.33 -5.49
C HIS A 322 3.63 13.77 -4.98
N THR A 323 4.03 14.71 -5.83
CA THR A 323 4.05 16.15 -5.51
C THR A 323 2.64 16.69 -5.26
N GLN A 324 1.68 16.31 -6.12
CA GLN A 324 0.28 16.71 -5.98
C GLN A 324 -0.35 16.16 -4.70
N LEU A 325 -0.09 14.89 -4.36
CA LEU A 325 -0.53 14.28 -3.11
C LEU A 325 0.04 15.03 -1.90
N GLN A 326 1.33 15.34 -1.92
CA GLN A 326 1.95 16.10 -0.83
C GLN A 326 1.32 17.48 -0.66
N GLU A 327 0.99 18.16 -1.77
CA GLU A 327 0.34 19.48 -1.72
C GLU A 327 -1.12 19.37 -1.23
N ALA A 328 -1.86 18.36 -1.66
CA ALA A 328 -3.20 18.07 -1.18
C ALA A 328 -3.18 17.77 0.34
N GLU A 329 -2.27 16.93 0.82
CA GLU A 329 -2.08 16.65 2.26
C GLU A 329 -1.79 17.92 3.07
N ARG A 330 -0.99 18.85 2.53
CA ARG A 330 -0.76 20.16 3.16
C ARG A 330 -2.04 21.00 3.25
N SER A 331 -2.93 20.89 2.26
CA SER A 331 -4.20 21.64 2.23
C SER A 331 -5.30 21.08 3.15
N HIS A 332 -5.28 19.77 3.42
CA HIS A 332 -6.31 19.10 4.23
C HIS A 332 -6.16 19.31 5.75
N THR A 333 -5.00 19.78 6.22
CA THR A 333 -4.79 20.13 7.63
C THR A 333 -4.68 21.65 7.76
N PRO A 334 -5.72 22.37 8.24
CA PRO A 334 -5.60 23.80 8.47
C PRO A 334 -4.47 24.04 9.49
N ARG A 335 -3.34 24.54 9.00
CA ARG A 335 -2.14 24.68 9.84
C ARG A 335 -2.38 25.75 10.92
N PRO A 336 -1.85 25.55 12.13
CA PRO A 336 -1.87 26.57 13.16
C PRO A 336 -1.29 27.88 12.62
N ASN A 337 -1.95 29.00 12.91
CA ASN A 337 -1.40 30.31 12.57
C ASN A 337 -0.23 30.63 13.52
N TRP A 338 0.98 30.26 13.12
CA TRP A 338 2.22 30.45 13.87
C TRP A 338 2.56 31.92 14.14
N ALA A 339 1.98 32.87 13.40
CA ALA A 339 2.17 34.29 13.68
C ALA A 339 1.53 34.70 15.01
N LYS A 340 0.48 33.99 15.46
CA LYS A 340 -0.15 34.21 16.78
C LYS A 340 0.72 33.75 17.95
N CYS A 341 1.63 32.79 17.74
CA CYS A 341 2.53 32.28 18.78
C CYS A 341 3.59 33.30 19.23
N SER A 342 3.86 34.32 18.41
CA SER A 342 4.79 35.40 18.76
C SER A 342 4.33 36.22 19.97
N GLY A 343 3.02 36.33 20.19
CA GLY A 343 2.44 37.10 21.30
C GLY A 343 2.13 36.29 22.56
N ALA A 344 1.94 34.98 22.45
CA ALA A 344 1.49 34.13 23.56
C ALA A 344 2.62 33.50 24.40
N THR A 345 3.79 33.29 23.79
CA THR A 345 4.84 32.39 24.35
C THR A 345 6.12 33.10 24.75
N CYS A 346 6.26 34.39 24.46
CA CYS A 346 7.47 35.15 24.72
C CYS A 346 7.12 36.46 25.41
N THR A 347 7.25 36.51 26.73
CA THR A 347 7.29 37.76 27.50
C THR A 347 8.40 38.70 27.03
N GLN A 348 9.41 38.17 26.31
CA GLN A 348 10.52 38.91 25.71
C GLN A 348 10.52 38.76 24.17
N HIS A 349 9.82 39.69 23.50
CA HIS A 349 9.89 40.08 22.08
C HIS A 349 9.49 39.08 20.96
N SER A 350 8.58 39.57 20.10
CA SER A 350 8.17 39.00 18.80
C SER A 350 9.34 38.59 17.87
N PHE A 351 10.52 39.23 18.03
CA PHE A 351 11.71 38.93 17.24
C PHE A 351 12.28 37.53 17.52
N ARG A 352 12.23 37.07 18.78
CA ARG A 352 12.80 35.78 19.18
C ARG A 352 12.06 34.59 18.56
N TRP A 353 10.73 34.67 18.44
CA TRP A 353 9.95 33.66 17.74
C TRP A 353 10.29 33.60 16.24
N GLY A 354 10.54 34.75 15.60
CA GLY A 354 10.99 34.82 14.21
C GLY A 354 12.29 34.04 13.98
N CYS A 355 13.32 34.30 14.79
CA CYS A 355 14.59 33.56 14.71
C CYS A 355 14.45 32.06 15.05
N LEU A 356 13.53 31.72 15.96
CA LEU A 356 13.26 30.34 16.32
C LEU A 356 12.44 29.59 15.27
N ALA A 357 11.63 30.30 14.47
CA ALA A 357 10.74 29.71 13.48
C ALA A 357 11.36 29.61 12.08
N GLU A 358 12.39 30.41 11.81
CA GLU A 358 13.08 30.43 10.53
C GLU A 358 13.64 29.06 10.14
N GLY A 359 13.29 28.60 8.93
CA GLY A 359 13.75 27.32 8.38
C GLY A 359 13.15 26.07 9.01
N LYS A 360 12.18 26.17 9.93
CA LYS A 360 11.55 25.00 10.60
C LYS A 360 10.20 24.63 10.02
N SER A 361 9.93 23.33 9.98
CA SER A 361 8.61 22.79 9.62
C SER A 361 7.57 23.02 10.72
N SER A 362 6.27 22.99 10.37
CA SER A 362 5.18 23.16 11.34
C SER A 362 5.23 22.16 12.50
N ASN A 363 5.67 20.92 12.28
CA ASN A 363 5.83 19.94 13.37
C ASN A 363 6.99 20.33 14.28
N GLN A 364 8.13 20.73 13.70
CA GLN A 364 9.26 21.23 14.50
C GLN A 364 8.92 22.51 15.27
N LEU A 365 8.02 23.36 14.74
CA LEU A 365 7.51 24.54 15.46
C LEU A 365 6.66 24.16 16.67
N VAL A 366 5.92 23.04 16.63
CA VAL A 366 5.21 22.52 17.82
C VAL A 366 6.21 22.17 18.91
N ASP A 367 7.29 21.45 18.59
CA ASP A 367 8.30 21.04 19.57
C ASP A 367 9.01 22.25 20.20
N VAL A 368 9.34 23.25 19.38
CA VAL A 368 9.93 24.51 19.85
C VAL A 368 8.97 25.29 20.74
N LEU A 369 7.66 25.31 20.39
CA LEU A 369 6.64 25.95 21.21
C LEU A 369 6.51 25.25 22.58
N LEU A 370 6.40 23.92 22.58
CA LEU A 370 6.26 23.12 23.79
C LEU A 370 7.47 23.30 24.71
N GLU A 371 8.68 23.39 24.15
CA GLU A 371 9.89 23.66 24.93
C GLU A 371 9.91 25.08 25.52
N GLU A 372 9.53 26.12 24.76
CA GLU A 372 9.49 27.49 25.30
C GLU A 372 8.43 27.63 26.41
N ILE A 373 7.26 26.99 26.26
CA ILE A 373 6.23 26.93 27.32
C ILE A 373 6.78 26.18 28.54
N GLY A 374 7.32 24.97 28.33
CA GLY A 374 7.83 24.13 29.42
C GLY A 374 8.99 24.77 30.18
N THR A 375 9.93 25.40 29.48
CA THR A 375 11.05 26.11 30.10
C THR A 375 10.61 27.41 30.78
N GLY A 376 9.56 28.08 30.29
CA GLY A 376 8.89 29.18 30.97
C GLY A 376 8.32 28.75 32.32
N VAL A 377 7.52 27.68 32.33
CA VAL A 377 6.92 27.10 33.55
C VAL A 377 7.99 26.65 34.55
N LEU A 378 9.07 26.01 34.08
CA LEU A 378 10.19 25.60 34.95
C LEU A 378 10.93 26.79 35.59
N LYS A 379 10.97 27.96 34.95
CA LYS A 379 11.60 29.15 35.54
C LYS A 379 10.73 29.78 36.63
N GLU A 380 9.42 29.68 36.49
CA GLU A 380 8.44 30.21 37.44
C GLU A 380 8.29 29.29 38.67
N MET A 381 8.39 27.98 38.49
CA MET A 381 8.21 27.00 39.56
C MET A 381 9.39 26.96 40.53
N ASN A 382 9.14 27.06 41.84
CA ASN A 382 10.20 27.07 42.86
C ASN A 382 10.41 25.71 43.56
N VAL A 383 9.39 24.84 43.52
CA VAL A 383 9.35 23.56 44.24
C VAL A 383 8.75 22.48 43.32
N PHE A 384 9.35 21.28 43.33
CA PHE A 384 8.80 20.07 42.74
C PHE A 384 8.23 19.17 43.84
N HIS A 385 7.15 18.46 43.54
CA HIS A 385 6.58 17.47 44.47
C HIS A 385 7.17 16.09 44.16
N GLY A 386 7.72 15.43 45.17
CA GLY A 386 8.26 14.08 45.04
C GLY A 386 7.19 13.04 44.66
N TRP A 387 7.59 12.03 43.88
CA TRP A 387 6.72 10.97 43.35
C TRP A 387 6.52 9.80 44.33
N GLY A 388 7.09 9.90 45.54
CA GLY A 388 7.01 8.89 46.58
C GLY A 388 8.11 7.82 46.50
N LYS A 389 8.10 6.89 47.45
CA LYS A 389 9.13 5.84 47.61
C LYS A 389 8.69 4.45 47.10
N GLY A 390 7.62 4.38 46.30
CA GLY A 390 7.09 3.11 45.81
C GLY A 390 8.02 2.41 44.81
N ASP A 391 7.91 1.09 44.69
CA ASP A 391 8.76 0.28 43.81
C ASP A 391 8.60 0.62 42.32
N LYS A 392 7.43 1.16 41.94
CA LYS A 392 7.12 1.64 40.58
C LYS A 392 7.79 2.96 40.21
N VAL A 393 8.37 3.67 41.18
CA VAL A 393 9.07 4.94 40.95
C VAL A 393 10.55 4.63 40.63
N PRO A 394 11.13 5.22 39.57
CA PRO A 394 12.54 5.03 39.24
C PRO A 394 13.46 5.39 40.41
N VAL A 395 14.53 4.62 40.61
CA VAL A 395 15.41 4.72 41.78
C VAL A 395 15.92 6.15 42.02
N TYR A 396 16.23 6.88 40.96
CA TYR A 396 16.70 8.27 41.01
C TYR A 396 15.62 9.32 41.35
N LEU A 397 14.33 8.95 41.37
CA LEU A 397 13.19 9.82 41.72
C LEU A 397 12.50 9.42 43.03
N ARG A 398 12.99 8.41 43.76
CA ARG A 398 12.35 7.96 45.02
C ARG A 398 12.57 8.97 46.15
N TYR A 399 11.69 9.96 46.22
CA TYR A 399 11.68 10.97 47.27
C TYR A 399 10.25 11.37 47.59
N GLU A 400 10.03 11.74 48.85
CA GLU A 400 8.74 12.16 49.38
C GLU A 400 8.91 13.50 50.06
N GLY A 401 8.12 14.49 49.63
CA GLY A 401 8.22 15.87 50.07
C GLY A 401 8.58 16.86 48.96
N ASP A 402 8.78 18.10 49.37
CA ASP A 402 9.02 19.24 48.51
C ASP A 402 10.51 19.36 48.17
N ILE A 403 10.80 19.46 46.88
CA ILE A 403 12.16 19.48 46.33
C ILE A 403 12.42 20.84 45.70
N LYS A 404 13.53 21.49 46.06
CA LYS A 404 13.85 22.81 45.53
C LYS A 404 14.25 22.76 44.06
N ASN A 405 13.61 23.60 43.24
CA ASN A 405 14.05 23.84 41.88
C ASN A 405 15.33 24.69 41.88
N LYS A 406 16.42 24.14 41.33
CA LYS A 406 17.73 24.79 41.25
C LYS A 406 17.84 25.74 40.06
N LYS A 407 16.87 25.68 39.14
CA LYS A 407 16.79 26.50 37.92
C LYS A 407 18.10 26.48 37.09
N PRO A 408 18.64 25.28 36.76
CA PRO A 408 19.84 25.18 35.93
C PRO A 408 19.59 25.74 34.52
N THR A 409 20.61 26.26 33.84
CA THR A 409 20.46 26.65 32.44
C THR A 409 20.49 25.42 31.53
N LYS A 410 19.95 25.54 30.30
CA LYS A 410 20.00 24.47 29.29
C LYS A 410 21.45 23.97 29.05
N LYS A 411 22.44 24.87 29.10
CA LYS A 411 23.85 24.54 28.94
C LYS A 411 24.39 23.73 30.13
N ASP A 412 24.00 24.08 31.35
CA ASP A 412 24.44 23.37 32.56
C ASP A 412 23.92 21.93 32.57
N VAL A 413 22.65 21.73 32.20
CA VAL A 413 22.05 20.40 32.07
C VAL A 413 22.80 19.57 31.04
N VAL A 414 23.09 20.11 29.85
CA VAL A 414 23.86 19.38 28.82
C VAL A 414 25.25 19.00 29.32
N ASN A 415 25.95 19.92 29.98
CA ASN A 415 27.29 19.66 30.50
C ASN A 415 27.27 18.54 31.55
N ILE A 416 26.29 18.56 32.46
CA ILE A 416 26.11 17.51 33.46
C ILE A 416 25.83 16.16 32.78
N LEU A 417 24.96 16.11 31.77
CA LEU A 417 24.68 14.88 31.03
C LEU A 417 25.90 14.36 30.26
N LYS A 418 26.69 15.25 29.64
CA LYS A 418 27.97 14.89 28.99
C LYS A 418 28.98 14.34 29.99
N ASP A 419 29.07 14.93 31.19
CA ASP A 419 29.95 14.43 32.24
C ASP A 419 29.52 13.05 32.75
N ILE A 420 28.21 12.83 32.93
CA ILE A 420 27.65 11.52 33.33
C ILE A 420 28.03 10.45 32.30
N TRP A 421 27.87 10.75 31.00
CA TRP A 421 28.26 9.82 29.95
C TRP A 421 29.77 9.55 29.92
N ARG A 422 30.59 10.59 30.09
CA ARG A 422 32.05 10.45 30.15
C ARG A 422 32.48 9.55 31.30
N GLU A 423 31.91 9.76 32.50
CA GLU A 423 32.21 8.95 33.67
C GLU A 423 31.70 7.51 33.52
N LYS A 424 30.54 7.33 32.87
CA LYS A 424 30.00 5.99 32.54
C LYS A 424 30.92 5.20 31.61
N ILE A 425 31.42 5.82 30.55
CA ILE A 425 32.36 5.19 29.61
C ILE A 425 33.69 4.85 30.29
N ALA A 426 34.15 5.70 31.21
CA ALA A 426 35.39 5.45 31.96
C ALA A 426 35.28 4.30 32.97
N LEU A 427 34.06 4.00 33.45
CA LEU A 427 33.76 3.01 34.49
C LEU A 427 33.20 1.68 33.94
N ASP A 428 33.35 1.39 32.64
CA ASP A 428 32.71 0.29 31.87
C ASP A 428 33.03 -1.16 32.34
N GLN A 429 33.52 -1.34 33.57
CA GLN A 429 33.79 -2.62 34.23
C GLN A 429 32.69 -3.08 35.21
N GLN A 430 31.67 -2.26 35.50
CA GLN A 430 30.59 -2.61 36.45
C GLN A 430 29.23 -2.72 35.73
N GLN A 431 28.60 -3.90 35.78
CA GLN A 431 27.24 -4.17 35.28
C GLN A 431 26.15 -3.48 36.13
N SER A 432 26.15 -2.15 36.19
CA SER A 432 25.07 -1.38 36.81
C SER A 432 24.11 -0.87 35.74
N SER A 433 22.81 -0.99 36.00
CA SER A 433 21.78 -0.40 35.17
C SER A 433 21.88 1.14 35.19
N LEU A 434 21.51 1.78 34.07
CA LEU A 434 21.69 3.23 33.89
C LEU A 434 21.01 4.09 34.97
N PRO A 435 19.80 3.78 35.46
CA PRO A 435 19.15 4.54 36.54
C PRO A 435 19.94 4.56 37.86
N GLU A 436 20.57 3.44 38.21
CA GLU A 436 21.37 3.25 39.42
C GLU A 436 22.73 3.94 39.30
N PHE A 437 23.34 3.85 38.12
CA PHE A 437 24.55 4.61 37.80
C PHE A 437 24.28 6.13 37.87
N PHE A 438 23.16 6.59 37.32
CA PHE A 438 22.78 8.00 37.32
C PHE A 438 22.62 8.54 38.76
N LEU A 439 21.95 7.79 39.64
CA LEU A 439 21.82 8.18 41.04
C LEU A 439 23.17 8.21 41.76
N SER A 440 23.98 7.15 41.61
CA SER A 440 25.29 7.07 42.29
C SER A 440 26.26 8.16 41.85
N TYR A 441 26.24 8.54 40.56
CA TYR A 441 26.99 9.71 40.07
C TYR A 441 26.56 11.00 40.78
N LEU A 442 25.26 11.25 40.89
CA LEU A 442 24.75 12.48 41.50
C LEU A 442 25.06 12.54 43.00
N GLN A 443 24.98 11.40 43.70
CA GLN A 443 25.38 11.28 45.10
C GLN A 443 26.87 11.55 45.29
N LYS A 444 27.72 11.00 44.41
CA LYS A 444 29.18 11.21 44.45
C LYS A 444 29.58 12.66 44.17
N LYS A 445 28.92 13.33 43.22
CA LYS A 445 29.30 14.69 42.77
C LYS A 445 28.68 15.80 43.63
N TYR A 446 27.45 15.62 44.11
CA TYR A 446 26.68 16.68 44.78
C TYR A 446 26.27 16.34 46.22
N GLY A 447 26.51 15.11 46.69
CA GLY A 447 26.09 14.62 48.01
C GLY A 447 24.63 14.20 48.07
N ASP A 448 24.28 13.33 49.01
CA ASP A 448 22.95 12.67 49.07
C ASP A 448 21.77 13.65 49.12
N ALA A 449 21.90 14.75 49.87
CA ALA A 449 20.84 15.74 50.02
C ALA A 449 20.56 16.53 48.73
N SER A 450 21.62 16.89 47.97
CA SER A 450 21.47 17.63 46.71
C SER A 450 21.28 16.73 45.49
N ALA A 451 21.64 15.44 45.61
CA ALA A 451 21.47 14.46 44.53
C ALA A 451 19.99 14.32 44.13
N VAL A 452 19.08 14.26 45.11
CA VAL A 452 17.64 14.21 44.86
C VAL A 452 17.15 15.47 44.12
N GLU A 453 17.61 16.65 44.55
CA GLU A 453 17.25 17.90 43.90
C GLU A 453 17.72 17.89 42.44
N TRP A 454 18.98 17.52 42.19
CA TRP A 454 19.52 17.42 40.84
C TRP A 454 18.82 16.36 39.99
N SER A 455 18.44 15.20 40.55
CA SER A 455 17.68 14.18 39.81
C SER A 455 16.37 14.71 39.27
N TYR A 456 15.59 15.42 40.08
CA TYR A 456 14.31 16.01 39.66
C TYR A 456 14.51 17.16 38.68
N ASN A 457 15.48 18.03 38.91
CA ASN A 457 15.79 19.12 37.99
C ASN A 457 16.22 18.57 36.62
N LEU A 458 17.14 17.61 36.58
CA LEU A 458 17.60 17.01 35.32
C LEU A 458 16.46 16.26 34.62
N TYR A 459 15.67 15.48 35.36
CA TYR A 459 14.54 14.72 34.82
C TYR A 459 13.48 15.63 34.17
N GLU A 460 13.07 16.68 34.86
CA GLU A 460 12.07 17.63 34.37
C GLU A 460 12.57 18.45 33.17
N TYR A 461 13.84 18.86 33.18
CA TYR A 461 14.45 19.54 32.03
C TYR A 461 14.56 18.62 30.81
N MET A 462 14.97 17.37 31.00
CA MET A 462 15.05 16.38 29.93
C MET A 462 13.67 16.04 29.35
N ARG A 463 12.63 15.98 30.19
CA ARG A 463 11.25 15.73 29.76
C ARG A 463 10.66 16.87 28.91
N LEU A 464 11.03 18.11 29.23
CA LEU A 464 10.43 19.31 28.63
C LEU A 464 11.24 19.93 27.48
N CYS A 465 12.46 19.46 27.21
CA CYS A 465 13.33 19.96 26.14
C CYS A 465 13.61 18.91 25.05
N PRO A 466 12.61 18.46 24.27
CA PRO A 466 12.79 17.45 23.24
C PRO A 466 13.65 17.93 22.05
N SER A 467 13.80 19.25 21.85
CA SER A 467 14.58 19.77 20.71
C SER A 467 16.08 19.51 20.82
N ASN A 468 16.59 19.23 22.03
CA ASN A 468 18.00 18.92 22.21
C ASN A 468 18.21 17.41 22.15
N HIS A 469 18.85 16.96 21.07
CA HIS A 469 19.19 15.54 20.86
C HIS A 469 19.90 14.92 22.07
N ILE A 470 20.76 15.67 22.77
CA ILE A 470 21.47 15.15 23.94
C ILE A 470 20.51 14.87 25.12
N MET A 471 19.55 15.76 25.35
CA MET A 471 18.59 15.60 26.44
C MET A 471 17.54 14.53 26.12
N SER A 472 17.00 14.55 24.90
CA SER A 472 16.00 13.58 24.43
C SER A 472 16.57 12.16 24.41
N SER A 473 17.75 11.95 23.81
CA SER A 473 18.36 10.63 23.75
C SER A 473 18.76 10.13 25.14
N PHE A 474 19.24 10.99 26.05
CA PHE A 474 19.48 10.57 27.44
C PHE A 474 18.18 10.16 28.16
N TYR A 475 17.11 10.95 27.99
CA TYR A 475 15.82 10.72 28.60
C TYR A 475 15.18 9.39 28.16
N GLU A 476 15.22 9.08 26.87
CA GLU A 476 14.66 7.86 26.31
C GLU A 476 15.36 6.61 26.83
N ILE A 477 16.69 6.68 26.96
CA ILE A 477 17.51 5.58 27.50
C ILE A 477 17.29 5.46 29.02
N LEU A 478 17.21 6.59 29.74
CA LEU A 478 16.97 6.61 31.20
C LEU A 478 15.58 6.07 31.57
N THR A 479 14.57 6.33 30.75
CA THR A 479 13.18 5.90 30.97
C THR A 479 12.84 4.54 30.36
N GLY A 480 13.78 3.92 29.64
CA GLY A 480 13.60 2.59 29.03
C GLY A 480 12.62 2.57 27.85
N LYS A 481 12.32 3.72 27.24
CA LYS A 481 11.44 3.81 26.05
C LYS A 481 12.10 3.27 24.79
N VAL A 482 13.43 3.32 24.73
CA VAL A 482 14.23 2.58 23.76
C VAL A 482 14.81 1.37 24.49
N GLY A 483 14.40 0.17 24.09
CA GLY A 483 14.96 -1.06 24.61
C GLY A 483 16.44 -1.13 24.27
N ILE A 484 17.31 -0.98 25.28
CA ILE A 484 18.67 -1.45 25.17
C ILE A 484 18.55 -2.98 25.07
N VAL A 485 18.68 -3.52 23.86
CA VAL A 485 19.02 -4.92 23.70
C VAL A 485 20.43 -5.06 24.28
N VAL A 486 20.50 -5.38 25.57
CA VAL A 486 21.73 -5.79 26.24
C VAL A 486 22.03 -7.21 25.76
N ASN A 487 22.58 -7.30 24.55
CA ASN A 487 23.52 -8.35 24.20
C ASN A 487 24.85 -7.63 23.97
N SER A 488 25.83 -7.99 24.80
CA SER A 488 27.26 -7.76 24.70
C SER A 488 27.75 -7.25 23.33
N HIS A 489 28.51 -6.13 23.32
CA HIS A 489 29.27 -5.49 22.21
C HIS A 489 28.56 -4.41 21.35
N PRO A 490 29.30 -3.67 20.52
CA PRO A 490 29.96 -2.37 20.74
C PRO A 490 29.06 -1.14 20.45
N ALA A 491 27.73 -1.32 20.44
CA ALA A 491 26.77 -0.27 20.06
C ALA A 491 26.64 0.85 21.12
N SER A 492 26.92 0.57 22.39
CA SER A 492 26.95 1.57 23.47
C SER A 492 28.05 2.63 23.26
N HIS A 493 29.16 2.26 22.63
CA HIS A 493 30.23 3.21 22.28
C HIS A 493 29.86 4.12 21.10
N GLY A 494 29.04 3.66 20.15
CA GLY A 494 28.62 4.46 19.00
C GLY A 494 27.75 5.64 19.40
N VAL A 495 26.74 5.36 20.23
CA VAL A 495 25.83 6.37 20.77
C VAL A 495 26.57 7.32 21.72
N ALA A 496 27.38 6.80 22.64
CA ALA A 496 28.15 7.62 23.58
C ALA A 496 29.26 8.48 22.91
N ARG A 497 29.85 8.03 21.80
CA ARG A 497 30.78 8.85 20.99
C ARG A 497 30.06 9.98 20.25
N GLN A 498 28.82 9.79 19.81
CA GLN A 498 27.99 10.88 19.24
C GLN A 498 27.66 11.96 20.29
N PHE A 499 27.45 11.57 21.55
CA PHE A 499 27.19 12.51 22.66
C PHE A 499 28.38 13.36 23.09
N ILE A 500 29.61 12.87 22.89
CA ILE A 500 30.84 13.56 23.30
C ILE A 500 31.40 14.46 22.18
N ASN A 501 31.22 14.06 20.92
CA ASN A 501 31.81 14.75 19.75
C ASN A 501 30.91 15.84 19.12
N HIS A 502 29.63 15.91 19.49
CA HIS A 502 28.70 17.02 19.20
C HIS A 502 28.29 17.69 20.51
#